data_AF-A0A536WAG9-F1
#
_entry.id   AF-A0A536WAG9-F1
#
_cell.length_a   1.000
_cell.length_b   1.000
_cell.length_c   1.000
_cell.angle_alpha   90.00
_cell.angle_beta   90.00
_cell.angle_gamma   90.00
#
_symmetry.space_group_name_H-M   'P 1'
#
loop_
_entity.id
_entity.type
_entity.pdbx_description
1 polymer ?
#
loop_
_entity_poly.entity_id
_entity_poly.type
_entity_poly.pdbx_seq_one_letter_code
_entity_poly.pdbx_strand_id
1 'polypeptide(L)' 'MKAGIILFAHGSRDREWARPFQQLALALSEKVDGPVRLAFLELMQPSLEEAITLLVADG' A
#
# COMPACT_ATOMS: atom_id res chain seq x y z
N MET A 1 3.09 -15.56 -14.06
CA MET A 1 3.60 -14.85 -12.86
C MET A 1 2.63 -13.72 -12.58
N LYS A 2 2.16 -13.59 -11.33
CA LYS A 2 1.27 -12.50 -10.93
C LYS A 2 2.12 -11.38 -10.34
N ALA A 3 1.78 -10.13 -10.63
CA ALA A 3 2.47 -8.97 -10.11
C ALA A 3 1.52 -8.18 -9.20
N GLY A 4 2.07 -7.51 -8.20
CA GLY A 4 1.33 -6.61 -7.31
C GLY A 4 2.12 -5.33 -7.08
N ILE A 5 1.44 -4.29 -6.61
CA ILE A 5 2.03 -2.97 -6.38
C ILE A 5 1.92 -2.64 -4.89
N ILE A 6 3.02 -2.20 -4.28
CA ILE A 6 3.01 -1.60 -2.94
C ILE A 6 3.39 -0.12 -3.09
N LEU A 7 2.47 0.76 -2.73
CA LEU A 7 2.77 2.17 -2.53
C LEU A 7 3.46 2.30 -1.17
N PHE A 8 4.74 2.66 -1.17
CA PHE A 8 5.52 2.81 0.05
C PHE A 8 5.74 4.29 0.37
N ALA A 9 5.22 4.74 1.49
CA ALA A 9 5.23 6.15 1.89
C ALA A 9 5.93 6.32 3.26
N HIS A 10 6.36 7.52 3.62
CA HIS A 10 7.09 7.74 4.88
C HIS A 10 6.22 7.49 6.13
N GLY A 11 4.95 7.88 6.09
CA GLY A 11 4.05 7.90 7.23
C GLY A 11 4.13 9.23 8.01
N SER A 12 3.13 9.48 8.84
CA SER A 12 3.00 10.74 9.60
C SER A 12 2.21 10.52 10.89
N ARG A 13 2.31 11.46 11.82
CA ARG A 13 1.44 11.50 13.02
C ARG A 13 0.05 12.06 12.69
N ASP A 14 -0.08 12.80 11.60
CA ASP A 14 -1.37 13.28 11.11
C ASP A 14 -2.12 12.14 10.41
N ARG A 15 -3.29 11.79 10.93
CA ARG A 15 -4.11 10.68 10.39
C ARG A 15 -4.59 10.95 8.96
N GLU A 16 -4.79 12.21 8.58
CA GLU A 16 -5.25 12.55 7.22
C GLU A 16 -4.11 12.53 6.19
N TRP A 17 -2.86 12.47 6.62
CA TRP A 17 -1.71 12.45 5.71
C TRP A 17 -1.73 11.27 4.73
N ALA A 18 -2.28 10.13 5.14
CA ALA A 18 -2.39 8.93 4.31
C ALA A 18 -3.47 9.02 3.22
N ARG A 19 -4.42 9.96 3.35
CA ARG A 19 -5.58 10.09 2.46
C ARG A 19 -5.24 10.16 0.97
N PRO A 20 -4.30 11.02 0.50
CA PRO A 20 -3.93 11.05 -0.92
C PRO A 20 -3.37 9.71 -1.42
N PHE A 21 -2.63 8.98 -0.59
CA PHE A 21 -2.08 7.67 -0.96
C PHE A 21 -3.16 6.59 -1.01
N GLN A 22 -4.14 6.63 -0.11
CA GLN A 22 -5.30 5.73 -0.15
C GLN A 22 -6.14 5.97 -1.42
N GLN A 23 -6.36 7.23 -1.79
CA GLN A 23 -7.05 7.57 -3.05
C GLN A 23 -6.26 7.11 -4.28
N LEU A 24 -4.94 7.27 -4.26
CA LEU A 24 -4.07 6.78 -5.32
C LEU A 24 -4.09 5.25 -5.43
N ALA A 25 -4.06 4.52 -4.31
CA ALA A 25 -4.15 3.06 -4.29
C ALA A 25 -5.45 2.58 -4.93
N LEU A 26 -6.59 3.19 -4.58
CA LEU A 26 -7.88 2.88 -5.17
C LEU A 26 -7.88 3.14 -6.68
N ALA A 27 -7.44 4.32 -7.12
CA ALA A 27 -7.40 4.68 -8.53
C ALA A 27 -6.43 3.81 -9.36
N LEU A 28 -5.36 3.29 -8.75
CA LEU A 28 -4.46 2.34 -9.41
C LEU A 28 -5.07 0.94 -9.47
N SER A 29 -5.78 0.51 -8.43
CA SER A 29 -6.41 -0.83 -8.41
C SER A 29 -7.43 -1.04 -9.52
N GLU A 30 -8.03 0.02 -10.05
CA GLU A 30 -8.94 -0.02 -11.21
C GLU A 30 -8.22 -0.16 -12.56
N LYS A 31 -6.89 0.03 -12.59
CA LYS A 31 -6.10 0.14 -13.83
C LYS A 31 -5.09 -0.98 -14.02
N VAL A 32 -4.87 -1.82 -13.01
CA VAL A 32 -3.84 -2.86 -13.03
C VAL A 32 -4.44 -4.21 -12.69
N ASP A 33 -3.96 -5.25 -13.38
CA ASP A 33 -4.28 -6.62 -13.05
C ASP A 33 -3.37 -7.09 -11.90
N GLY A 34 -3.80 -6.83 -10.66
CA GLY A 34 -3.09 -7.27 -9.47
C GLY A 34 -3.42 -6.47 -8.20
N PRO A 35 -3.07 -6.99 -7.02
CA PRO A 35 -3.31 -6.29 -5.75
C PRO A 35 -2.47 -5.01 -5.66
N VAL A 36 -3.10 -3.93 -5.21
CA VAL A 36 -2.45 -2.66 -4.86
C VAL A 36 -2.59 -2.44 -3.36
N ARG A 37 -1.47 -2.31 -2.65
CA ARG A 37 -1.43 -2.11 -1.20
C ARG A 37 -0.67 -0.83 -0.85
N LEU A 38 -0.95 -0.28 0.33
CA LEU A 38 -0.23 0.85 0.91
C LEU A 38 0.61 0.36 2.10
N ALA A 39 1.82 0.87 2.23
CA ALA A 39 2.74 0.58 3.31
C ALA A 39 3.46 1.85 3.76
N PHE A 40 3.92 1.87 5.01
CA PHE A 40 4.58 3.02 5.62
C PHE A 40 5.93 2.67 6.23
N LEU A 41 6.88 3.61 6.14
CA LEU A 41 8.20 3.45 6.73
C LEU A 41 8.13 3.52 8.26
N GLU A 42 7.38 4.48 8.78
CA GLU A 42 7.23 4.71 10.21
C GLU A 42 5.89 5.40 10.52
N LEU A 43 5.56 5.52 11.82
CA LEU A 43 4.41 6.27 12.36
C LEU A 43 3.00 5.77 11.98
N MET A 44 2.89 4.90 10.98
CA MET A 44 1.65 4.34 10.45
C MET A 44 1.82 2.86 10.10
N GLN A 45 0.70 2.17 9.91
CA GLN A 45 0.66 0.75 9.54
C GLN A 45 -0.20 0.54 8.28
N PRO A 46 0.06 -0.52 7.49
CA PRO A 46 1.08 -1.56 7.71
C PRO A 46 2.50 -1.10 7.35
N SER A 47 3.50 -1.74 7.95
CA SER A 47 4.90 -1.62 7.54
C SER A 47 5.13 -2.26 6.16
N LEU A 48 6.29 -2.01 5.54
CA LEU A 48 6.63 -2.62 4.26
C LEU A 48 6.69 -4.15 4.35
N GLU A 49 7.27 -4.70 5.40
CA GLU A 49 7.38 -6.16 5.60
C GLU A 49 6.00 -6.81 5.74
N GLU A 50 5.11 -6.20 6.52
CA GLU A 50 3.72 -6.67 6.66
C GLU A 50 2.97 -6.59 5.32
N ALA A 51 3.12 -5.48 4.58
CA ALA A 51 2.47 -5.33 3.28
C ALA A 51 2.98 -6.34 2.24
N ILE A 52 4.28 -6.65 2.23
CA ILE A 52 4.86 -7.71 1.39
C ILE A 52 4.30 -9.06 1.79
N THR A 53 4.26 -9.37 3.09
CA THR A 53 3.70 -10.63 3.60
C THR A 53 2.25 -10.81 3.15
N LEU A 54 1.45 -9.75 3.28
CA LEU A 54 0.06 -9.73 2.81
C LEU A 54 -0.06 -9.82 1.29
N LEU A 55 0.88 -9.27 0.53
CA LEU A 55 0.89 -9.35 -0.93
C LEU A 55 1.19 -10.79 -1.39
N VAL A 56 2.20 -11.42 -0.80
CA VAL A 56 2.58 -12.82 -1.10
C VAL A 56 1.46 -13.79 -0.75
N ALA A 57 0.72 -13.53 0.34
CA ALA A 57 -0.44 -14.33 0.72
C ALA A 57 -1.59 -14.27 -0.31
N ASP A 58 -1.68 -13.22 -1.13
CA ASP A 58 -2.69 -13.06 -2.18
C ASP A 58 -2.31 -13.74 -3.53
N GLY A 59 -1.09 -14.31 -3.62
CA GLY A 59 -0.59 -15.12 -4.74
C GLY A 59 -0.05 -14.33 -5.93
#